data_AF-A0A7W7SE79-F1
#
_entry.id   AF-A0A7W7SE79-F1
#
_cell.length_a   1.000
_cell.length_b   1.000
_cell.length_c   1.000
_cell.angle_alpha   90.00
_cell.angle_beta   90.00
_cell.angle_gamma   90.00
#
_symmetry.space_group_name_H-M   'P 1'
#
loop_
_entity.id
_entity.type
_entity.pdbx_description
1 polymer ?
#
loop_
_entity_poly.entity_id
_entity_poly.type
_entity_poly.pdbx_seq_one_letter_code
_entity_poly.pdbx_strand_id
1 'polypeptide(L)'
;MTKPTTKTPTCGARRPGWENGFPVGRHRIPCVLDPEHQDDHANGLGDQWPQNDSTERRCSGPWDCQLCDREFGPRQAEPIKQRCCRCNRPTATPVLVGAIKRQSGPAWSVYACPEDAPAVRKLLGQQ
;
A
#
# COMPACT_ATOMS: atom_id res chain seq x y z
N MET A 1 43.31 29.14 1.84
CA MET A 1 43.55 27.72 1.50
C MET A 1 42.36 26.91 2.01
N THR A 2 41.33 26.72 1.19
CA THR A 2 40.18 25.87 1.52
C THR A 2 40.59 24.41 1.32
N LYS A 3 40.61 23.63 2.41
CA LYS A 3 40.85 22.18 2.33
C LYS A 3 39.71 21.55 1.51
N PRO A 4 39.98 20.73 0.49
CA PRO A 4 38.95 19.93 -0.14
C PRO A 4 38.45 18.90 0.87
N THR A 5 37.18 19.01 1.27
CA THR A 5 36.52 18.00 2.09
C THR A 5 36.26 16.79 1.19
N THR A 6 37.15 15.80 1.25
CA THR A 6 36.95 14.52 0.56
C THR A 6 35.70 13.87 1.15
N LYS A 7 34.57 13.93 0.43
CA LYS A 7 33.38 13.20 0.81
C LYS A 7 33.73 11.72 0.72
N THR A 8 33.60 10.99 1.82
CA THR A 8 33.70 9.53 1.82
C THR A 8 32.75 9.00 0.74
N PRO A 9 33.21 8.14 -0.17
CA PRO A 9 32.30 7.51 -1.13
C PRO A 9 31.21 6.77 -0.35
N THR A 10 29.96 6.84 -0.82
CA THR A 10 28.86 6.04 -0.28
C THR A 10 28.51 4.94 -1.27
N CYS A 11 27.92 3.83 -0.78
CA CYS A 11 27.51 2.71 -1.61
C CYS A 11 26.72 3.12 -2.86
N GLY A 12 25.76 4.05 -2.74
CA GLY A 12 25.07 4.61 -3.90
C GLY A 12 24.06 3.68 -4.57
N ALA A 13 23.96 2.41 -4.14
CA ALA A 13 22.99 1.45 -4.63
C ALA A 13 21.56 2.02 -4.55
N ARG A 14 20.72 1.62 -5.51
CA ARG A 14 19.30 2.00 -5.54
C ARG A 14 18.44 0.81 -5.15
N ARG A 15 17.22 1.10 -4.69
CA ARG A 15 16.22 0.07 -4.40
C ARG A 15 15.83 -0.67 -5.70
N PRO A 16 15.84 -2.01 -5.72
CA PRO A 16 15.42 -2.79 -6.88
C PRO A 16 14.01 -2.43 -7.38
N GLY A 17 13.81 -2.39 -8.70
CA GLY A 17 12.54 -2.06 -9.35
C GLY A 17 12.26 -0.55 -9.50
N TRP A 18 13.20 0.29 -9.06
CA TRP A 18 13.11 1.75 -9.14
C TRP A 18 14.27 2.38 -9.89
N GLU A 19 14.95 1.61 -10.75
CA GLU A 19 16.05 2.06 -11.58
C GLU A 19 15.57 3.08 -12.63
N ASN A 20 14.37 2.88 -13.18
CA ASN A 20 13.83 3.64 -14.31
C ASN A 20 12.60 4.53 -14.00
N GLY A 21 12.19 4.66 -12.73
CA GLY A 21 10.98 5.41 -12.34
C GLY A 21 11.08 6.93 -12.52
N PHE A 22 9.97 7.67 -12.35
CA PHE A 22 10.01 9.14 -12.35
C PHE A 22 10.98 9.69 -11.26
N PRO A 23 11.60 10.87 -11.45
CA PRO A 23 12.70 11.35 -10.60
C PRO A 23 12.26 11.87 -9.21
N VAL A 24 11.02 11.62 -8.77
CA VAL A 24 10.44 12.17 -7.54
C VAL A 24 10.03 11.05 -6.60
N GLY A 25 10.47 11.12 -5.34
CA GLY A 25 9.96 10.27 -4.26
C GLY A 25 11.03 9.54 -3.44
N ARG A 26 10.60 9.05 -2.27
CA ARG A 26 11.42 8.34 -1.25
C ARG A 26 12.16 7.12 -1.80
N HIS A 27 11.63 6.50 -2.86
CA HIS A 27 12.21 5.33 -3.52
C HIS A 27 13.45 5.61 -4.37
N ARG A 28 13.81 6.88 -4.62
CA ARG A 28 15.00 7.27 -5.41
C ARG A 28 16.22 7.64 -4.55
N ILE A 29 16.10 7.64 -3.22
CA ILE A 29 17.19 8.00 -2.32
C ILE A 29 18.21 6.84 -2.29
N PRO A 30 19.47 7.07 -2.68
CA PRO A 30 20.47 6.02 -2.76
C PRO A 30 20.91 5.53 -1.37
N CYS A 31 21.58 4.38 -1.35
CA CYS A 31 22.24 3.87 -0.17
C CYS A 31 23.33 4.85 0.28
N VAL A 32 23.28 5.27 1.55
CA VAL A 32 24.25 6.19 2.17
C VAL A 32 25.26 5.47 3.07
N LEU A 33 25.17 4.14 3.16
CA LEU A 33 26.13 3.33 3.89
C LEU A 33 27.50 3.32 3.21
N ASP A 34 28.49 2.84 3.96
CA ASP A 34 29.86 2.63 3.46
C ASP A 34 29.87 1.71 2.22
N PRO A 35 30.67 1.98 1.17
CA PRO A 35 30.68 1.17 -0.05
C PRO A 35 30.99 -0.31 0.17
N GLU A 36 31.68 -0.66 1.27
CA GLU A 36 32.06 -2.04 1.59
C GLU A 36 31.06 -2.73 2.54
N HIS A 37 29.87 -2.14 2.77
CA HIS A 37 28.85 -2.78 3.59
C HIS A 37 28.36 -4.11 2.98
N GLN A 38 28.20 -5.12 3.83
CA GLN A 38 27.74 -6.48 3.47
C GLN A 38 26.31 -6.77 3.96
N ASP A 39 25.67 -5.76 4.56
CA ASP A 39 24.30 -5.83 5.05
C ASP A 39 23.32 -5.23 4.04
N ASP A 40 22.04 -5.23 4.40
CA ASP A 40 21.00 -4.51 3.68
C ASP A 40 21.37 -3.04 3.46
N HIS A 41 21.06 -2.54 2.27
CA HIS A 41 21.25 -1.14 1.93
C HIS A 41 20.32 -0.25 2.76
N ALA A 42 20.80 0.93 3.15
CA ALA A 42 20.00 1.91 3.87
C ALA A 42 20.18 3.33 3.31
N ASN A 43 19.10 4.09 3.23
CA ASN A 43 19.14 5.50 2.84
C ASN A 43 19.23 6.44 4.07
N GLY A 44 19.45 7.73 3.84
CA GLY A 44 19.53 8.73 4.92
C GLY A 44 18.22 8.96 5.71
N LEU A 45 17.12 8.31 5.30
CA LEU A 45 15.84 8.31 6.02
C LEU A 45 15.60 7.00 6.79
N GLY A 46 16.57 6.09 6.81
CA GLY A 46 16.48 4.81 7.52
C GLY A 46 15.69 3.72 6.80
N ASP A 47 15.29 3.91 5.54
CA ASP A 47 14.66 2.83 4.78
C ASP A 47 15.70 1.79 4.38
N GLN A 48 15.39 0.51 4.60
CA GLN A 48 16.27 -0.61 4.28
C GLN A 48 15.76 -1.45 3.10
N TRP A 49 16.67 -2.05 2.33
CA TRP A 49 16.37 -3.01 1.27
C TRP A 49 17.52 -4.01 1.08
N PRO A 50 17.23 -5.24 0.62
CA PRO A 50 18.24 -6.29 0.55
C PRO A 50 19.38 -5.98 -0.43
N GLN A 51 20.58 -6.47 -0.12
CA GLN A 51 21.78 -6.33 -0.95
C GLN A 51 21.73 -7.18 -2.23
N ASN A 52 21.03 -8.31 -2.18
CA ASN A 52 20.82 -9.17 -3.33
C ASN A 52 19.53 -8.78 -4.07
N ASP A 53 19.48 -9.06 -5.38
CA ASP A 53 18.28 -8.98 -6.23
C ASP A 53 17.27 -10.06 -5.82
N SER A 54 16.86 -10.04 -4.56
CA SER A 54 15.92 -10.98 -4.01
C SER A 54 14.50 -10.55 -4.37
N THR A 55 14.20 -10.85 -5.62
CA THR A 55 12.97 -11.57 -6.02
C THR A 55 12.60 -12.74 -5.07
N GLU A 56 13.48 -13.13 -4.15
CA GLU A 56 13.16 -14.02 -3.03
C GLU A 56 12.55 -13.28 -1.82
N ARG A 57 11.22 -13.35 -1.76
CA ARG A 57 10.43 -13.57 -0.52
C ARG A 57 10.20 -12.42 0.46
N ARG A 58 9.76 -11.26 -0.01
CA ARG A 58 8.69 -10.52 0.72
C ARG A 58 7.64 -9.99 -0.24
N CYS A 59 6.54 -10.75 -0.38
CA CYS A 59 5.30 -10.29 -1.01
C CYS A 59 4.79 -9.06 -0.24
N SER A 60 5.19 -7.87 -0.69
CA SER A 60 4.87 -6.60 -0.04
C SER A 60 3.47 -6.09 -0.39
N GLY A 61 2.71 -6.85 -1.18
CA GLY A 61 1.36 -6.48 -1.57
C GLY A 61 0.58 -7.64 -2.19
N PRO A 62 -0.76 -7.52 -2.23
CA PRO A 62 -1.66 -8.56 -2.72
C PRO A 62 -1.71 -8.73 -4.25
N TRP A 63 -0.89 -8.02 -5.03
CA TRP A 63 -1.09 -7.89 -6.48
C TRP A 63 0.02 -8.43 -7.38
N ASP A 64 1.13 -8.97 -6.86
CA ASP A 64 2.31 -9.20 -7.72
C ASP A 64 3.11 -10.47 -7.39
N CYS A 65 2.43 -11.59 -7.13
CA CYS A 65 3.14 -12.86 -6.94
C CYS A 65 2.42 -14.05 -7.59
N GLN A 66 2.66 -14.26 -8.89
CA GLN A 66 2.22 -15.44 -9.65
C GLN A 66 2.78 -16.77 -9.12
N LEU A 67 3.81 -16.75 -8.27
CA LEU A 67 4.37 -17.96 -7.65
C LEU A 67 3.66 -18.38 -6.35
N CYS A 68 2.97 -17.47 -5.65
CA CYS A 68 2.27 -17.81 -4.40
C CYS A 68 0.97 -18.59 -4.61
N ASP A 69 0.33 -18.49 -5.78
CA ASP A 69 -0.93 -19.20 -6.08
C ASP A 69 -0.78 -20.73 -6.07
N ARG A 70 0.45 -21.26 -6.20
CA ARG A 70 0.68 -22.69 -6.42
C ARG A 70 0.87 -23.51 -5.14
N GLU A 71 1.38 -22.90 -4.05
CA GLU A 71 1.67 -23.62 -2.79
C GLU A 71 0.77 -23.21 -1.61
N PHE A 72 0.18 -22.01 -1.62
CA PHE A 72 -0.62 -21.50 -0.47
C PHE A 72 -2.10 -21.24 -0.80
N GLY A 73 -2.53 -21.54 -2.04
CA GLY A 73 -3.86 -21.22 -2.54
C GLY A 73 -4.13 -19.71 -2.56
N PRO A 74 -5.24 -19.26 -3.18
CA PRO A 74 -5.67 -17.88 -3.01
C PRO A 74 -5.84 -17.65 -1.50
N ARG A 75 -5.11 -16.68 -0.93
CA ARG A 75 -5.51 -16.12 0.36
C ARG A 75 -6.95 -15.70 0.17
N GLN A 76 -7.89 -16.45 0.74
CA GLN A 76 -9.29 -16.07 0.71
C GLN A 76 -9.33 -14.73 1.44
N ALA A 77 -9.38 -13.64 0.68
CA ALA A 77 -9.59 -12.32 1.24
C ALA A 77 -10.93 -12.44 1.96
N GLU A 78 -10.90 -12.51 3.28
CA GLU A 78 -12.13 -12.46 4.04
C GLU A 78 -12.88 -11.21 3.57
N PRO A 79 -14.13 -11.34 3.09
CA PRO A 79 -14.85 -10.21 2.56
C PRO A 79 -14.87 -9.12 3.64
N ILE A 80 -14.38 -7.93 3.28
CA ILE A 80 -14.28 -6.80 4.22
C ILE A 80 -15.68 -6.55 4.76
N LYS A 81 -15.91 -6.92 6.02
CA LYS A 81 -17.19 -6.76 6.70
C LYS A 81 -17.44 -5.27 6.91
N GLN A 82 -18.25 -4.66 6.04
CA GLN A 82 -18.67 -3.27 6.21
C GLN A 82 -19.67 -3.18 7.35
N ARG A 83 -19.71 -2.04 8.05
CA ARG A 83 -20.75 -1.79 9.07
C ARG A 83 -21.99 -1.21 8.40
N CYS A 84 -23.17 -1.70 8.80
CA CYS A 84 -24.42 -1.11 8.38
C CYS A 84 -24.56 0.31 8.95
N CYS A 85 -24.85 1.29 8.10
CA CYS A 85 -25.04 2.68 8.52
C CYS A 85 -26.26 2.91 9.44
N ARG A 86 -27.17 1.92 9.53
CA ARG A 86 -28.39 2.00 10.36
C ARG A 86 -28.23 1.27 11.70
N CYS A 87 -27.99 -0.04 11.69
CA CYS A 87 -27.87 -0.82 12.91
C CYS A 87 -26.43 -0.96 13.46
N ASN A 88 -25.43 -0.43 12.75
CA ASN A 88 -24.02 -0.42 13.15
C ASN A 88 -23.38 -1.82 13.36
N ARG A 89 -24.04 -2.90 12.93
CA ARG A 89 -23.49 -4.26 12.97
C ARG A 89 -22.61 -4.52 11.74
N PRO A 90 -21.50 -5.27 11.87
CA PRO A 90 -20.75 -5.76 10.72
C PRO A 90 -21.64 -6.71 9.90
N THR A 91 -21.65 -6.54 8.58
CA THR A 91 -22.40 -7.41 7.68
C THR A 91 -21.47 -8.09 6.68
N ALA A 92 -21.69 -9.38 6.46
CA ALA A 92 -20.98 -10.15 5.44
C ALA A 92 -21.48 -9.83 4.03
N THR A 93 -22.69 -9.27 3.89
CA THR A 93 -23.34 -8.95 2.62
C THR A 93 -23.80 -7.50 2.60
N PRO A 94 -22.88 -6.53 2.55
CA PRO A 94 -23.23 -5.11 2.53
C PRO A 94 -23.94 -4.72 1.23
N VAL A 95 -25.09 -4.07 1.36
CA VAL A 95 -25.82 -3.49 0.23
C VAL A 95 -25.45 -2.02 0.11
N LEU A 96 -25.00 -1.59 -1.06
CA LEU A 96 -24.77 -0.17 -1.36
C LEU A 96 -26.13 0.55 -1.37
N VAL A 97 -26.28 1.56 -0.51
CA VAL A 97 -27.51 2.35 -0.36
C VAL A 97 -27.32 3.82 -0.75
N GLY A 98 -26.08 4.27 -0.97
CA GLY A 98 -25.84 5.61 -1.46
C GLY A 98 -24.36 5.98 -1.41
N ALA A 99 -24.08 7.22 -1.78
CA ALA A 99 -22.77 7.82 -1.64
C ALA A 99 -22.92 9.23 -1.11
N ILE A 100 -22.08 9.61 -0.15
CA ILE A 100 -22.08 10.95 0.41
C ILE A 100 -21.04 11.77 -0.36
N LYS A 101 -21.52 12.83 -1.01
CA LYS A 101 -20.67 13.78 -1.73
C LYS A 101 -19.82 14.55 -0.72
N ARG A 102 -18.57 14.80 -1.08
CA ARG A 102 -17.67 15.67 -0.32
C ARG A 102 -17.52 16.99 -1.05
N GLN A 103 -17.18 18.04 -0.31
CA GLN A 103 -16.86 19.35 -0.87
C GLN A 103 -15.59 19.30 -1.75
N SER A 104 -14.69 18.36 -1.47
CA SER A 104 -13.50 18.06 -2.28
C SER A 104 -13.14 16.58 -2.17
N GLY A 105 -12.63 16.03 -3.28
CA GLY A 105 -12.23 14.64 -3.42
C GLY A 105 -13.37 13.65 -3.71
N PRO A 106 -13.06 12.34 -3.80
CA PRO A 106 -14.03 11.31 -4.12
C PRO A 106 -15.14 11.18 -3.06
N ALA A 107 -16.36 10.86 -3.51
CA ALA A 107 -17.48 10.53 -2.63
C ALA A 107 -17.20 9.23 -1.85
N TRP A 108 -17.86 9.09 -0.69
CA TRP A 108 -17.76 7.90 0.14
C TRP A 108 -19.05 7.07 0.06
N SER A 109 -18.90 5.78 -0.25
CA SER A 109 -19.99 4.82 -0.33
C SER A 109 -20.57 4.50 1.05
N VAL A 110 -21.89 4.42 1.13
CA VAL A 110 -22.63 4.07 2.35
C VAL A 110 -23.30 2.71 2.14
N TYR A 111 -23.11 1.82 3.11
CA TYR A 111 -23.61 0.45 3.07
C TYR A 111 -24.61 0.19 4.20
N ALA A 112 -25.59 -0.69 3.93
CA ALA A 112 -26.54 -1.20 4.92
C ALA A 112 -26.63 -2.73 4.86
N CYS A 113 -27.15 -3.35 5.93
CA CYS A 113 -27.54 -4.76 5.88
C CYS A 113 -28.72 -4.96 4.91
N PRO A 114 -28.91 -6.17 4.35
CA PRO A 114 -30.06 -6.48 3.50
C PRO A 114 -31.40 -6.17 4.17
N GLU A 115 -31.53 -6.42 5.48
CA GLU A 115 -32.76 -6.10 6.24
C GLU A 115 -33.05 -4.59 6.35
N ASP A 116 -32.00 -3.76 6.44
CA ASP A 116 -32.11 -2.32 6.66
C ASP A 116 -32.14 -1.52 5.35
N ALA A 117 -31.62 -2.10 4.26
CA ALA A 117 -31.44 -1.42 2.98
C ALA A 117 -32.73 -0.78 2.41
N PRO A 118 -33.91 -1.45 2.43
CA PRO A 118 -35.15 -0.83 1.94
C PRO A 118 -35.53 0.42 2.75
N ALA A 119 -35.38 0.36 4.07
CA ALA A 119 -35.71 1.47 4.96
C ALA A 119 -34.75 2.65 4.77
N VAL A 120 -33.46 2.38 4.51
CA VAL A 120 -32.47 3.44 4.24
C VAL A 120 -32.68 4.07 2.87
N ARG A 121 -32.92 3.28 1.81
CA ARG A 121 -33.20 3.81 0.46
C ARG A 121 -34.41 4.74 0.42
N LYS A 122 -35.47 4.37 1.16
CA LYS A 122 -36.65 5.23 1.33
C LYS A 122 -36.32 6.58 1.96
N LEU A 123 -35.46 6.61 2.98
CA LEU A 123 -35.01 7.86 3.62
C LEU A 123 -34.15 8.72 2.70
N LEU A 124 -33.38 8.09 1.80
CA LEU A 124 -32.53 8.79 0.83
C LEU A 124 -33.28 9.23 -0.43
N GLY A 125 -34.58 8.94 -0.54
CA GLY A 125 -35.38 9.28 -1.73
C GLY A 125 -34.97 8.50 -2.98
N GLN A 126 -34.27 7.37 -2.82
CA GLN A 126 -33.89 6.47 -3.91
C GLN A 126 -34.97 5.39 -4.06
N GLN A 127 -36.05 5.72 -4.76
CA GLN A 127 -37.09 4.75 -5.17
C GLN A 127 -36.97 4.49 -6.67
#